data_AF-A0A0G1UHX6-F1
#
_entry.id   AF-A0A0G1UHX6-F1
#
_cell.length_a   1.000
_cell.length_b   1.000
_cell.length_c   1.000
_cell.angle_alpha   90.00
_cell.angle_beta   90.00
_cell.angle_gamma   90.00
#
_symmetry.space_group_name_H-M   'P 1'
#
loop_
_entity.id
_entity.type
_entity.pdbx_description
1 polymer ?
#
loop_
_entity_poly.entity_id
_entity_poly.type
_entity_poly.pdbx_seq_one_letter_code
_entity_poly.pdbx_strand_id
1 'polypeptide(L)'
;MFIVNPAINPKVGDFSTLPLGPLSTSAILQLFLTNFIRLGFVIGAVVFFFMLITGAVEYITAGGDKERTTSSTKRLTNAIIGLAILLSLFVILRLVKTIFGIDILQLEIPVIE
;
A
#
# COMPACT_ATOMS: atom_id res chain seq x y z
N MET A 1 -21.37 21.58 -35.84
CA MET A 1 -19.93 21.54 -36.16
C MET A 1 -19.22 22.26 -35.03
N PHE A 2 -18.55 21.52 -34.13
CA PHE A 2 -17.84 22.12 -33.00
C PHE A 2 -16.50 22.69 -33.47
N ILE A 3 -16.15 23.90 -33.03
CA ILE A 3 -14.85 24.50 -33.33
C ILE A 3 -13.83 23.86 -32.41
N VAL A 4 -13.01 22.94 -32.95
CA VAL A 4 -11.82 22.46 -32.27
C VAL A 4 -10.70 23.49 -32.49
N ASN A 5 -10.26 24.11 -31.41
CA ASN A 5 -9.12 25.03 -31.43
C ASN A 5 -7.82 24.20 -31.40
N PRO A 6 -6.98 24.19 -32.45
CA PRO A 6 -5.76 23.38 -32.52
C PRO A 6 -4.70 23.74 -31.47
N ALA A 7 -4.84 24.90 -30.81
CA ALA A 7 -3.91 25.37 -29.80
C ALA A 7 -4.16 24.78 -28.39
N ILE A 8 -5.30 24.11 -28.16
CA ILE A 8 -5.57 23.44 -26.89
C ILE A 8 -5.10 22.00 -27.00
N ASN A 9 -4.04 21.67 -26.28
CA ASN A 9 -3.60 20.29 -26.10
C ASN A 9 -4.81 19.46 -25.58
N PRO A 10 -5.25 18.41 -26.28
CA PRO A 10 -6.42 17.62 -25.89
C PRO A 10 -6.29 16.99 -24.49
N LYS A 11 -5.07 16.95 -23.94
CA LYS A 11 -4.78 16.46 -22.59
C LYS A 11 -5.17 17.42 -21.46
N VAL A 12 -5.54 18.65 -21.76
CA VAL A 12 -6.00 19.62 -20.75
C VAL A 12 -7.52 19.67 -20.80
N GLY A 13 -8.15 18.79 -20.03
CA GLY A 13 -9.61 18.67 -19.93
C GLY A 13 -10.18 17.29 -20.30
N ASP A 14 -9.36 16.38 -20.82
CA ASP A 14 -9.77 15.01 -21.11
C ASP A 14 -9.54 14.08 -19.91
N PHE A 15 -10.54 14.04 -19.02
CA PHE A 15 -10.57 13.14 -17.87
C PHE A 15 -10.73 11.66 -18.25
N SER A 16 -10.97 11.33 -19.53
CA SER A 16 -11.05 9.94 -20.01
C SER A 16 -9.68 9.27 -20.19
N THR A 17 -8.60 10.05 -20.12
CA THR A 17 -7.21 9.56 -20.13
C THR A 17 -6.70 9.11 -18.76
N LEU A 18 -7.50 9.31 -17.72
CA LEU A 18 -7.28 8.62 -16.44
C LEU A 18 -7.55 7.12 -16.68
N PRO A 19 -6.87 6.21 -15.96
CA PRO A 19 -7.01 4.75 -16.10
C PRO A 19 -8.40 4.19 -15.72
N LEU A 20 -9.42 5.04 -15.75
CA LEU A 20 -10.81 4.78 -15.43
C LEU A 20 -11.62 5.48 -16.53
N GLY A 21 -12.36 4.70 -17.31
CA GLY A 21 -13.33 5.21 -18.28
C GLY A 21 -14.38 6.15 -17.65
N PRO A 22 -15.43 6.54 -18.39
CA PRO A 22 -16.33 7.63 -18.02
C PRO A 22 -16.80 7.52 -16.56
N LEU A 23 -16.62 8.61 -15.81
CA LEU A 23 -16.72 8.73 -14.36
C LEU A 23 -18.00 8.07 -13.81
N SER A 24 -17.88 6.81 -13.41
CA SER A 24 -18.89 6.07 -12.65
C SER A 24 -18.54 6.09 -11.16
N THR A 25 -19.55 6.10 -10.29
CA THR A 25 -19.35 6.06 -8.83
C THR A 25 -18.50 4.87 -8.38
N SER A 26 -18.50 3.77 -9.14
CA SER A 26 -17.63 2.61 -8.91
C SER A 26 -16.15 2.90 -9.15
N ALA A 27 -15.81 3.71 -10.16
CA ALA A 27 -14.43 4.05 -10.51
C ALA A 27 -13.74 4.90 -9.43
N ILE A 28 -14.43 5.90 -8.89
CA ILE A 28 -13.90 6.71 -7.77
C ILE A 28 -13.70 5.86 -6.51
N LEU A 29 -14.65 4.99 -6.16
CA LEU A 29 -14.52 4.09 -5.01
C LEU A 29 -13.34 3.15 -5.16
N GLN A 30 -13.12 2.63 -6.36
CA GLN A 30 -11.96 1.81 -6.70
C GLN A 30 -10.64 2.55 -6.52
N LEU A 31 -10.55 3.80 -6.99
CA LEU A 31 -9.34 4.61 -6.83
C LEU A 31 -9.02 4.84 -5.35
N PHE A 32 -10.02 5.25 -4.57
CA PHE A 32 -9.85 5.49 -3.14
C PHE A 32 -9.42 4.21 -2.41
N LEU A 33 -10.09 3.09 -2.68
CA LEU A 33 -9.81 1.82 -2.00
C LEU A 33 -8.42 1.27 -2.37
N THR A 34 -8.06 1.26 -3.65
CA THR A 34 -6.75 0.77 -4.12
C THR A 34 -5.62 1.62 -3.57
N ASN A 35 -5.77 2.94 -3.60
CA ASN A 35 -4.75 3.84 -3.10
C ASN A 35 -4.62 3.77 -1.58
N PHE A 36 -5.73 3.61 -0.85
CA PHE A 36 -5.72 3.43 0.60
C PHE A 36 -4.99 2.15 1.03
N ILE A 37 -5.29 1.01 0.40
CA ILE A 37 -4.64 -0.27 0.70
C ILE A 37 -3.13 -0.19 0.38
N ARG A 38 -2.77 0.36 -0.78
CA ARG A 38 -1.36 0.54 -1.17
C ARG A 38 -0.61 1.43 -0.18
N LEU A 39 -1.19 2.58 0.17
CA LEU A 39 -0.59 3.53 1.10
C LEU A 39 -0.43 2.90 2.49
N GLY A 40 -1.45 2.19 2.98
CA GLY A 40 -1.40 1.47 4.25
C GLY A 40 -0.31 0.40 4.30
N PHE A 41 -0.14 -0.36 3.21
CA PHE A 41 0.93 -1.36 3.11
C PHE A 41 2.33 -0.73 3.15
N VAL A 42 2.54 0.38 2.41
CA VAL A 42 3.81 1.11 2.40
C VAL A 42 4.11 1.73 3.76
N ILE A 43 3.14 2.40 4.36
CA ILE A 43 3.29 3.01 5.70
C ILE A 43 3.57 1.93 6.74
N GLY A 44 2.83 0.82 6.72
CA GLY A 44 3.05 -0.31 7.61
C GLY A 44 4.49 -0.82 7.51
N ALA A 45 4.96 -1.10 6.29
CA ALA A 45 6.33 -1.59 6.06
C ALA A 45 7.39 -0.63 6.61
N VAL A 46 7.23 0.67 6.38
CA VAL A 46 8.17 1.70 6.88
C VAL A 46 8.13 1.77 8.40
N VAL A 47 6.95 1.80 9.02
CA VAL A 47 6.81 1.87 10.48
C VAL A 47 7.45 0.67 11.16
N PHE A 48 7.19 -0.56 10.69
CA PHE A 48 7.81 -1.75 11.27
C PHE A 48 9.33 -1.76 11.08
N PHE A 49 9.84 -1.26 9.95
CA PHE A 49 11.27 -1.13 9.72
C PHE A 49 11.94 -0.19 10.74
N PHE A 50 11.36 0.99 10.98
CA PHE A 50 11.86 1.90 12.01
C PHE A 50 11.72 1.34 13.42
N MET A 51 10.64 0.60 13.70
CA MET A 51 10.42 -0.06 14.99
C MET A 51 11.44 -1.17 15.26
N LEU A 52 11.87 -1.90 14.22
CA LEU A 52 12.95 -2.89 14.30
C LEU A 52 14.29 -2.22 14.62
N ILE A 53 14.65 -1.16 13.89
CA ILE A 53 15.94 -0.46 14.12
C ILE A 53 15.99 0.11 15.53
N THR A 54 14.94 0.82 15.95
CA THR A 54 14.89 1.43 17.28
C THR A 54 14.89 0.38 18.39
N GLY A 55 14.11 -0.70 18.24
CA GLY A 55 14.10 -1.82 19.19
C GLY A 55 15.43 -2.58 19.27
N ALA A 56 16.14 -2.74 18.14
CA ALA A 56 17.45 -3.40 18.11
C ALA A 56 18.54 -2.54 18.77
N VAL A 57 18.56 -1.23 18.52
CA VAL A 57 19.50 -0.31 19.18
C VAL A 57 19.24 -0.25 20.68
N GLU A 58 17.97 -0.19 21.10
CA GLU A 58 17.58 -0.23 22.52
C GLU A 58 18.01 -1.54 23.19
N TYR A 59 17.88 -2.68 22.49
CA TYR A 59 18.31 -3.98 22.99
C TYR A 59 19.84 -4.07 23.19
N ILE A 60 20.62 -3.58 22.21
CA ILE A 60 22.10 -3.57 22.29
C ILE A 60 22.59 -2.65 23.41
N THR A 61 21.93 -1.50 23.59
CA THR A 61 22.30 -0.50 24.60
C THR A 61 21.78 -0.82 26.01
N ALA A 62 20.84 -1.75 26.16
CA ALA A 62 20.28 -2.14 27.46
C ALA A 62 21.30 -2.81 28.39
N GLY A 63 22.38 -3.41 27.87
CA GLY A 63 23.69 -3.63 28.51
C GLY A 63 23.80 -4.25 29.91
N GLY A 64 22.71 -4.65 30.57
CA GLY A 64 22.71 -5.11 31.98
C GLY A 64 21.46 -4.74 32.79
N ASP A 65 20.63 -3.82 32.28
CA ASP A 65 19.35 -3.46 32.90
C ASP A 65 18.25 -4.44 32.45
N LYS A 66 17.77 -5.26 33.39
CA LYS A 66 16.73 -6.29 33.14
C LYS A 66 15.43 -5.70 32.61
N GLU A 67 15.06 -4.51 33.06
CA GLU A 67 13.80 -3.88 32.69
C GLU A 67 13.85 -3.40 31.24
N ARG A 68 14.94 -2.71 30.87
CA ARG A 68 15.18 -2.27 29.49
C ARG A 68 15.34 -3.42 28.51
N THR A 69 16.02 -4.49 28.92
CA THR A 69 16.19 -5.68 28.08
C THR A 69 14.84 -6.34 27.80
N THR A 70 13.97 -6.44 28.81
CA THR A 70 12.63 -7.03 28.67
C THR A 70 11.74 -6.17 27.77
N SER A 71 11.75 -4.84 27.96
CA SER A 71 11.00 -3.91 27.12
C SER A 71 11.45 -3.95 25.65
N SER A 72 12.77 -3.91 25.41
CA SER A 72 13.37 -3.95 24.07
C SER A 72 13.06 -5.26 23.35
N THR A 73 13.08 -6.38 24.07
CA THR A 73 12.73 -7.70 23.51
C THR A 73 11.28 -7.75 23.07
N LYS A 74 10.34 -7.22 23.87
CA LYS A 74 8.92 -7.12 23.48
C LYS A 74 8.75 -6.27 22.23
N ARG A 75 9.43 -5.12 22.17
CA ARG A 75 9.39 -4.21 21.03
C ARG A 75 9.93 -4.88 19.76
N LEU A 76 11.05 -5.59 19.87
CA LEU A 76 11.66 -6.34 18.77
C LEU A 76 10.75 -7.45 18.27
N THR A 77 10.21 -8.27 19.17
CA THR A 77 9.27 -9.35 18.83
C THR A 77 8.02 -8.82 18.12
N ASN A 78 7.42 -7.73 18.63
CA ASN A 78 6.25 -7.12 18.00
C ASN A 78 6.57 -6.61 16.58
N ALA A 79 7.74 -5.99 16.40
CA ALA A 79 8.17 -5.50 15.10
C ALA A 79 8.47 -6.64 14.10
N ILE A 80 9.05 -7.75 14.56
CA ILE A 80 9.26 -8.97 13.76
C ILE A 80 7.93 -9.60 13.35
N ILE A 81 6.99 -9.74 14.28
CA ILE A 81 5.66 -10.30 13.99
C ILE A 81 4.92 -9.42 12.98
N GLY A 82 4.93 -8.10 13.16
CA GLY A 82 4.32 -7.17 12.21
C GLY A 82 4.91 -7.28 10.80
N LEU A 83 6.23 -7.39 10.68
CA LEU A 83 6.89 -7.62 9.40
C LEU A 83 6.54 -8.98 8.80
N ALA A 84 6.50 -10.05 9.61
CA ALA A 84 6.12 -11.38 9.16
C ALA A 84 4.69 -11.43 8.61
N ILE A 85 3.76 -10.69 9.22
CA ILE A 85 2.38 -10.55 8.74
C ILE A 85 2.35 -9.82 7.39
N LEU A 86 3.10 -8.74 7.22
CA LEU A 86 3.19 -8.03 5.92
C LEU A 86 3.75 -8.91 4.81
N LEU A 87 4.80 -9.68 5.09
CA LEU A 87 5.38 -10.62 4.13
C LEU A 87 4.38 -11.73 3.78
N SER A 88 3.68 -12.27 4.79
CA SER A 88 2.64 -13.28 4.58
C SER A 88 1.50 -12.73 3.72
N LEU A 89 1.05 -11.51 4.00
CA LEU A 89 0.02 -10.83 3.21
C LEU A 89 0.48 -10.66 1.75
N PHE A 90 1.73 -10.23 1.52
CA PHE A 90 2.27 -10.10 0.16
C PHE A 90 2.27 -11.42 -0.61
N VAL A 91 2.67 -12.52 0.04
CA VAL A 91 2.64 -13.86 -0.57
C VAL A 91 1.21 -14.28 -0.90
N ILE A 92 0.27 -14.08 0.03
CA ILE A 92 -1.15 -14.36 -0.19
C ILE A 92 -1.69 -13.55 -1.37
N LEU A 93 -1.40 -12.25 -1.43
CA LEU A 93 -1.82 -11.38 -2.55
C LEU A 93 -1.28 -11.87 -3.90
N ARG A 94 -0.02 -12.34 -3.95
CA ARG A 94 0.56 -12.95 -5.16
C ARG A 94 -0.10 -14.28 -5.54
N LEU A 95 -0.46 -15.11 -4.57
CA LEU A 95 -1.18 -16.35 -4.80
C LEU A 95 -2.58 -16.07 -5.35
N VAL A 96 -3.30 -15.13 -4.75
CA VAL A 96 -4.62 -14.70 -5.21
C VAL A 96 -4.54 -14.12 -6.62
N LYS A 97 -3.53 -13.30 -6.93
CA LYS A 97 -3.28 -12.82 -8.29
C LYS A 97 -3.11 -13.97 -9.28
N THR A 98 -2.33 -14.99 -8.93
CA THR A 98 -2.06 -16.13 -9.81
C THR A 98 -3.30 -17.01 -10.03
N ILE A 99 -4.13 -17.19 -9.01
CA ILE A 99 -5.30 -18.09 -9.06
C ILE A 99 -6.52 -17.39 -9.66
N PHE A 100 -6.77 -16.13 -9.29
CA PHE A 100 -7.98 -15.40 -9.69
C PHE A 100 -7.73 -14.43 -10.84
N GLY A 101 -6.47 -14.14 -11.20
CA GLY A 101 -6.13 -13.16 -12.24
C GLY A 101 -6.45 -11.71 -11.86
N ILE A 102 -6.89 -11.45 -10.62
CA ILE A 102 -7.28 -10.14 -10.13
C ILE A 102 -6.15 -9.58 -9.27
N ASP A 103 -5.60 -8.44 -9.68
CA ASP A 103 -4.66 -7.68 -8.86
C ASP A 103 -5.41 -6.90 -7.79
N ILE A 104 -5.51 -7.43 -6.57
CA ILE A 104 -6.15 -6.70 -5.46
C ILE A 104 -5.38 -5.41 -5.09
N LEU A 105 -4.11 -5.33 -5.47
CA LEU A 105 -3.23 -4.15 -5.31
C LEU A 105 -3.35 -3.14 -6.48
N GLN A 106 -3.97 -3.56 -7.57
CA GLN A 106 -4.32 -2.75 -8.73
C GLN A 106 -5.72 -3.19 -9.12
N LEU A 107 -6.67 -2.96 -8.22
CA LEU A 107 -8.06 -3.26 -8.49
C LEU A 107 -8.38 -2.39 -9.72
N GLU A 108 -8.51 -3.04 -10.86
CA GLU A 108 -8.90 -2.48 -12.14
C GLU A 108 -10.22 -3.20 -12.42
N ILE A 109 -11.35 -2.58 -12.04
CA ILE A 109 -12.66 -3.17 -12.27
C ILE A 109 -12.84 -2.91 -13.76
N PRO A 110 -12.90 -3.94 -14.62
CA PRO A 110 -13.28 -3.72 -16.00
C PRO A 110 -14.67 -3.07 -15.96
N VAL A 111 -14.76 -1.82 -16.45
CA VAL A 111 -16.02 -1.13 -16.63
C VAL A 111 -16.72 -1.88 -17.76
N ILE A 112 -17.61 -2.80 -17.41
CA ILE A 112 -18.58 -3.32 -18.36
C ILE A 112 -19.55 -2.19 -18.66
N GLU A 113 -19.63 -1.79 -19.93
CA GLU A 113 -20.71 -0.93 -20.45
C GLU A 113 -22.09 -1.51 -20.11
#